data_AF-A0A3E3DTV2-F1
#
_entry.id   AF-A0A3E3DTV2-F1
#
_cell.length_a   1.000
_cell.length_b   1.000
_cell.length_c   1.000
_cell.angle_alpha   90.00
_cell.angle_beta   90.00
_cell.angle_gamma   90.00
#
_symmetry.space_group_name_H-M   'P 1'
#
loop_
_entity.id
_entity.type
_entity.pdbx_description
1 polymer ?
#
loop_
_entity_poly.entity_id
_entity_poly.type
_entity_poly.pdbx_seq_one_letter_code
_entity_poly.pdbx_strand_id
1 'polypeptide(L)'
;RKTNFDPYRKPIIEKKELRSMKEIAPLVALDRGDNRIVCRCEQVDEKTIRDAMTREIPVTTIDGIKRRTRAGMGFCQGTFCRPRVKALMEEILGHEINDEFDVEHSGINRVGKSEFLDFLSKETK
;
A
#
# COMPACT_ATOMS: atom_id res chain seq x y z
N ARG A 1 -8.22 -27.02 -19.49
CA ARG A 1 -6.94 -26.24 -19.47
C ARG A 1 -6.90 -25.40 -20.73
N LYS A 2 -6.72 -24.07 -20.66
CA LYS A 2 -6.45 -23.26 -21.85
C LYS A 2 -5.10 -23.69 -22.44
N THR A 3 -5.04 -23.90 -23.75
CA THR A 3 -3.84 -24.39 -24.45
C THR A 3 -2.72 -23.35 -24.51
N ASN A 4 -3.06 -22.05 -24.43
CA ASN A 4 -2.12 -20.92 -24.46
C ASN A 4 -2.11 -20.14 -23.13
N PHE A 5 -2.26 -20.80 -21.98
CA PHE A 5 -2.16 -20.11 -20.69
C PHE A 5 -0.69 -19.88 -20.32
N ASP A 6 -0.26 -18.62 -20.29
CA ASP A 6 1.03 -18.21 -19.73
C ASP A 6 0.86 -17.85 -18.24
N PRO A 7 1.43 -18.63 -17.31
CA PRO A 7 1.36 -18.31 -15.89
C PRO A 7 2.32 -17.20 -15.45
N TYR A 8 3.26 -16.77 -16.31
CA TYR A 8 4.28 -15.81 -15.92
C TYR A 8 3.68 -14.41 -15.77
N ARG A 9 3.93 -13.81 -14.60
CA ARG A 9 3.53 -12.44 -14.31
C ARG A 9 4.75 -11.63 -13.89
N LYS A 10 5.05 -10.57 -14.64
CA LYS A 10 6.14 -9.65 -14.29
C LYS A 10 5.94 -9.14 -12.85
N PRO A 11 6.96 -9.18 -11.97
CA PRO A 11 6.84 -8.62 -10.63
C PRO A 11 6.58 -7.10 -10.68
N ILE A 12 5.87 -6.58 -9.69
CA ILE A 12 5.69 -5.13 -9.49
C ILE A 12 6.94 -4.54 -8.83
N ILE A 13 7.45 -5.25 -7.81
CA ILE A 13 8.60 -4.82 -7.04
C ILE A 13 9.85 -5.38 -7.70
N GLU A 14 10.67 -4.49 -8.25
CA GLU A 14 12.03 -4.80 -8.66
C GLU A 14 12.96 -4.56 -7.47
N LYS A 15 13.81 -5.54 -7.12
CA LYS A 15 14.79 -5.38 -6.04
C LYS A 15 15.80 -4.33 -6.47
N LYS A 16 15.97 -3.30 -5.65
CA LYS A 16 16.89 -2.18 -5.91
C LYS A 16 17.60 -1.76 -4.63
N GLU A 17 18.82 -1.27 -4.79
CA GLU A 17 19.54 -0.61 -3.72
C GLU A 17 18.92 0.77 -3.45
N LEU A 18 18.74 1.09 -2.18
CA LEU A 18 18.14 2.34 -1.77
C LEU A 18 19.17 3.47 -1.85
N ARG A 19 18.88 4.48 -2.67
CA ARG A 19 19.63 5.75 -2.73
C ARG A 19 19.54 6.52 -1.42
N SER A 20 20.45 7.46 -1.21
CA SER A 20 20.41 8.34 -0.04
C SER A 20 19.20 9.28 -0.08
N MET A 21 18.75 9.73 1.10
CA MET A 21 17.63 10.67 1.20
C MET A 21 17.88 11.98 0.44
N LYS A 22 19.14 12.42 0.39
CA LYS A 22 19.55 13.66 -0.31
C LYS A 22 19.38 13.55 -1.81
N GLU A 23 19.70 12.39 -2.39
CA GLU A 23 19.56 12.13 -3.83
C GLU A 23 18.10 12.04 -4.27
N ILE A 24 17.22 11.50 -3.42
CA ILE A 24 15.80 11.34 -3.74
C ILE A 24 14.95 12.57 -3.43
N ALA A 25 15.45 13.49 -2.59
CA ALA A 25 14.74 14.73 -2.25
C ALA A 25 14.13 15.48 -3.44
N PRO A 26 14.85 15.74 -4.56
CA PRO A 26 14.26 16.38 -5.73
C PRO A 26 13.13 15.55 -6.36
N LEU A 27 13.27 14.22 -6.40
CA LEU A 27 12.26 13.31 -6.97
C LEU A 27 11.00 13.20 -6.10
N VAL A 28 11.14 13.35 -4.79
CA VAL A 28 10.03 13.38 -3.82
C VAL A 28 9.27 14.71 -3.88
N ALA A 29 9.95 15.79 -4.30
CA ALA A 29 9.39 17.14 -4.44
C ALA A 29 8.66 17.35 -5.78
N LEU A 30 8.81 16.43 -6.74
CA LEU A 30 8.01 16.44 -7.96
C LEU A 30 6.52 16.33 -7.62
N ASP A 31 5.70 17.10 -8.33
CA ASP A 31 4.25 17.05 -8.16
C ASP A 31 3.65 15.80 -8.81
N ARG A 32 4.10 15.47 -10.03
CA ARG A 32 3.64 14.32 -10.84
C ARG A 32 4.76 13.74 -11.70
N GLY A 33 4.54 12.55 -12.23
CA GLY A 33 5.35 11.93 -13.29
C GLY A 33 5.98 10.61 -12.88
N ASP A 34 6.37 9.80 -13.87
CA ASP A 34 6.84 8.41 -13.66
C ASP A 34 8.02 8.29 -12.69
N ASN A 35 8.91 9.28 -12.68
CA ASN A 35 10.11 9.31 -11.84
C ASN A 35 9.86 9.92 -10.44
N ARG A 36 8.64 10.42 -10.18
CA ARG A 36 8.28 10.98 -8.88
C ARG A 36 8.27 9.88 -7.83
N ILE A 37 8.94 10.14 -6.71
CA ILE A 37 8.95 9.20 -5.58
C ILE A 37 7.80 9.54 -4.63
N VAL A 38 6.86 8.61 -4.52
CA VAL A 38 5.71 8.70 -3.63
C VAL A 38 6.08 8.24 -2.22
N CYS A 39 6.81 7.13 -2.09
CA CYS A 39 7.30 6.64 -0.81
C CYS A 39 8.82 6.79 -0.69
N ARG A 40 9.29 7.69 0.18
CA ARG A 40 10.73 7.95 0.36
C ARG A 40 11.51 6.80 1.00
N CYS A 41 10.88 6.02 1.90
CA CYS A 41 11.56 4.96 2.63
C CYS A 41 11.86 3.75 1.75
N GLU A 42 10.85 3.29 0.99
CA GLU A 42 10.99 2.14 0.07
C GLU A 42 11.30 2.60 -1.37
N GLN A 43 11.47 3.92 -1.57
CA GLN A 43 11.70 4.56 -2.87
C GLN A 43 10.71 4.12 -3.95
N VAL A 44 9.42 4.06 -3.61
CA VAL A 44 8.37 3.68 -4.56
C VAL A 44 8.02 4.88 -5.42
N ASP A 45 8.14 4.69 -6.73
CA ASP A 45 7.86 5.69 -7.75
C ASP A 45 6.38 5.65 -8.16
N GLU A 46 5.87 6.78 -8.68
CA GLU A 46 4.47 6.93 -9.08
C GLU A 46 4.07 5.90 -10.15
N LYS A 47 4.97 5.64 -11.12
CA LYS A 47 4.79 4.61 -12.15
C LYS A 47 4.51 3.23 -11.55
N THR A 48 5.21 2.88 -10.47
CA THR A 48 5.05 1.58 -9.80
C THR A 48 3.67 1.44 -9.17
N ILE A 49 3.12 2.52 -8.60
CA ILE A 49 1.74 2.52 -8.07
C ILE A 49 0.72 2.45 -9.21
N ARG A 50 0.93 3.17 -10.32
CA ARG A 50 0.08 3.09 -11.52
C ARG A 50 0.07 1.68 -12.13
N ASP A 51 1.23 1.02 -12.24
CA ASP A 51 1.33 -0.39 -12.67
C ASP A 51 0.58 -1.33 -11.71
N ALA A 52 0.69 -1.09 -10.39
CA ALA A 52 -0.02 -1.89 -9.41
C ALA A 52 -1.55 -1.77 -9.52
N MET A 53 -2.08 -0.60 -9.88
CA MET A 53 -3.52 -0.33 -10.04
C MET A 53 -4.11 -0.87 -11.35
N THR A 54 -3.35 -0.82 -12.44
CA THR A 54 -3.85 -1.10 -13.81
C THR A 54 -3.80 -2.59 -14.20
N ARG A 55 -3.30 -3.44 -13.32
CA ARG A 55 -3.28 -4.88 -13.48
C ARG A 55 -4.68 -5.49 -13.38
N GLU A 56 -4.85 -6.68 -13.97
CA GLU A 56 -6.14 -7.40 -14.08
C GLU A 56 -6.99 -7.50 -12.80
N ILE A 57 -6.34 -7.64 -11.64
CA ILE A 57 -7.03 -7.62 -10.35
C ILE A 57 -7.03 -6.17 -9.86
N PRO A 58 -8.18 -5.49 -9.81
CA PRO A 58 -8.24 -4.10 -9.38
C PRO A 58 -7.81 -3.98 -7.91
N VAL A 59 -7.25 -2.81 -7.58
CA VAL A 59 -6.90 -2.44 -6.21
C VAL A 59 -7.72 -1.23 -5.83
N THR A 60 -8.52 -1.37 -4.78
CA THR A 60 -9.41 -0.32 -4.30
C THR A 60 -9.08 0.15 -2.89
N THR A 61 -8.04 -0.43 -2.26
CA THR A 61 -7.63 -0.11 -0.89
C THR A 61 -6.16 0.28 -0.81
N ILE A 62 -5.83 1.16 0.15
CA ILE A 62 -4.45 1.62 0.39
C ILE A 62 -3.59 0.44 0.86
N ASP A 63 -4.10 -0.44 1.73
CA ASP A 63 -3.43 -1.68 2.13
C ASP A 63 -3.14 -2.63 0.96
N GLY A 64 -4.00 -2.65 -0.07
CA GLY A 64 -3.74 -3.35 -1.32
C GLY A 64 -2.52 -2.81 -2.07
N ILE A 65 -2.38 -1.48 -2.15
CA ILE A 65 -1.17 -0.83 -2.71
C ILE A 65 0.05 -1.09 -1.84
N LYS A 66 -0.09 -1.02 -0.51
CA LYS A 66 0.98 -1.34 0.44
C LYS A 66 1.53 -2.74 0.18
N ARG A 67 0.67 -3.76 0.05
CA ARG A 67 1.09 -5.14 -0.23
C ARG A 67 1.72 -5.31 -1.62
N ARG A 68 1.23 -4.61 -2.65
CA ARG A 68 1.75 -4.74 -4.03
C ARG A 68 3.05 -4.00 -4.27
N THR A 69 3.26 -2.86 -3.61
CA THR A 69 4.35 -1.92 -3.93
C THR A 69 5.32 -1.69 -2.77
N ARG A 70 4.95 -2.09 -1.55
CA ARG A 70 5.60 -1.74 -0.28
C ARG A 70 5.50 -0.28 0.13
N ALA A 71 4.79 0.58 -0.62
CA ALA A 71 4.56 1.96 -0.21
C ALA A 71 3.89 2.00 1.18
N GLY A 72 4.60 2.56 2.17
CA GLY A 72 4.15 2.61 3.57
C GLY A 72 4.71 1.52 4.48
N MET A 73 5.51 0.57 3.98
CA MET A 73 6.12 -0.50 4.79
C MET A 73 7.53 -0.19 5.31
N GLY A 74 8.09 0.98 4.98
CA GLY A 74 9.41 1.40 5.46
C GLY A 74 9.36 2.06 6.84
N PHE A 75 10.47 2.66 7.27
CA PHE A 75 10.63 3.22 8.62
C PHE A 75 9.49 4.15 9.08
N CYS A 76 8.95 4.98 8.18
CA CYS A 76 7.88 5.92 8.50
C CYS A 76 6.46 5.30 8.58
N GLN A 77 6.31 3.99 8.34
CA GLN A 77 5.03 3.27 8.46
C GLN A 77 3.84 3.97 7.76
N GLY A 78 4.09 4.62 6.62
CA GLY A 78 3.04 5.22 5.80
C GLY A 78 2.61 6.63 6.21
N THR A 79 3.11 7.22 7.31
CA THR A 79 2.70 8.56 7.79
C THR A 79 2.76 9.64 6.70
N PHE A 80 3.75 9.59 5.80
CA PHE A 80 3.95 10.62 4.78
C PHE A 80 3.38 10.24 3.40
N CYS A 81 3.48 8.97 3.01
CA CYS A 81 3.12 8.56 1.66
C CYS A 81 1.65 8.18 1.52
N ARG A 82 0.93 7.82 2.60
CA ARG A 82 -0.49 7.42 2.53
C ARG A 82 -1.38 8.47 1.86
N PRO A 83 -1.33 9.77 2.22
CA PRO A 83 -2.16 10.78 1.54
C PRO A 83 -1.83 10.91 0.04
N ARG A 84 -0.55 10.76 -0.32
CA ARG A 84 -0.10 10.82 -1.73
C ARG A 84 -0.55 9.61 -2.53
N VAL A 85 -0.51 8.43 -1.91
CA VAL A 85 -1.02 7.18 -2.50
C VAL A 85 -2.53 7.29 -2.70
N LYS A 86 -3.27 7.76 -1.69
CA LYS A 86 -4.72 7.97 -1.77
C LYS A 86 -5.09 8.88 -2.95
N ALA A 87 -4.48 10.07 -3.02
CA ALA A 87 -4.74 11.02 -4.10
C ALA A 87 -4.46 10.43 -5.50
N LEU A 88 -3.39 9.65 -5.64
CA LEU A 88 -3.05 8.98 -6.89
C LEU A 88 -4.06 7.87 -7.25
N MET A 89 -4.52 7.12 -6.26
CA MET A 89 -5.53 6.09 -6.48
C MET A 89 -6.88 6.69 -6.86
N GLU A 90 -7.31 7.78 -6.20
CA GLU A 90 -8.55 8.49 -6.50
C GLU A 90 -8.56 9.05 -7.93
N GLU A 91 -7.42 9.58 -8.38
CA GLU A 91 -7.24 10.00 -9.77
C GLU A 91 -7.43 8.84 -10.76
N ILE A 92 -6.86 7.66 -10.47
CA ILE A 92 -6.94 6.49 -11.36
C ILE A 92 -8.33 5.87 -11.35
N LEU A 93 -8.98 5.83 -10.19
CA LEU A 93 -10.30 5.23 -10.00
C LEU A 93 -11.45 6.16 -10.39
N GLY A 94 -11.21 7.47 -10.45
CA GLY A 94 -12.22 8.48 -10.77
C GLY A 94 -13.25 8.71 -9.66
N HIS A 95 -13.01 8.22 -8.44
CA HIS A 95 -13.88 8.42 -7.28
C HIS A 95 -13.05 8.47 -5.99
N GLU A 96 -13.61 9.09 -4.95
CA GLU A 96 -13.00 9.19 -3.63
C GLU A 96 -12.89 7.82 -2.95
N ILE A 97 -11.78 7.59 -2.26
CA ILE A 97 -11.53 6.34 -1.54
C ILE A 97 -11.86 6.55 -0.07
N ASN A 98 -12.79 5.75 0.44
CA ASN A 98 -13.00 5.65 1.88
C ASN A 98 -11.95 4.70 2.50
N ASP A 99 -10.99 5.27 3.23
CA ASP A 99 -9.94 4.55 3.95
C ASP A 99 -10.26 4.25 5.42
N GLU A 100 -11.49 4.54 5.87
CA GLU A 100 -12.02 4.22 7.21
C GLU A 100 -12.11 2.70 7.45
N PHE A 101 -12.36 1.92 6.40
CA PHE A 101 -12.43 0.45 6.47
C PHE A 101 -11.10 -0.24 6.12
N ASP A 102 -10.02 0.52 5.91
CA ASP A 102 -8.71 -0.10 5.74
C ASP A 102 -8.34 -0.82 7.05
N VAL A 103 -7.66 -1.97 6.98
CA VAL A 103 -7.42 -2.85 8.16
C VAL A 103 -6.73 -2.11 9.33
N GLU A 104 -6.06 -0.99 9.03
CA GLU A 104 -5.41 -0.13 10.04
C GLU A 104 -6.38 0.82 10.76
N HIS A 105 -7.59 1.07 10.23
CA HIS A 105 -8.65 1.91 10.81
C HIS A 105 -9.87 1.12 11.28
N SER A 106 -10.03 -0.14 10.87
CA SER A 106 -11.25 -0.93 11.12
C SER A 106 -11.53 -1.30 12.57
N GLY A 107 -10.84 -0.71 13.56
CA GLY A 107 -11.15 -0.85 14.99
C GLY A 107 -11.00 -2.27 15.55
N ILE A 108 -10.52 -3.24 14.75
CA ILE A 108 -10.19 -4.58 15.21
C ILE A 108 -8.87 -4.47 15.96
N ASN A 109 -8.97 -4.05 17.21
CA ASN A 109 -7.85 -4.05 18.13
C ASN A 109 -7.45 -5.49 18.44
N ARG A 110 -6.17 -5.69 18.79
CA ARG A 110 -5.77 -6.94 19.42
C ARG A 110 -6.63 -7.14 20.66
N VAL A 111 -7.29 -8.29 20.75
CA VAL A 111 -8.04 -8.68 21.94
C VAL A 111 -7.10 -8.58 23.15
N GLY A 112 -7.44 -7.71 24.09
CA GLY A 112 -6.66 -7.55 25.30
C GLY A 112 -6.70 -8.83 26.13
N LYS A 113 -5.68 -9.08 26.95
CA LYS A 113 -5.70 -10.21 27.90
C LYS A 113 -6.98 -10.20 28.75
N SER A 114 -7.43 -9.03 29.18
CA SER A 114 -8.66 -8.84 29.95
C SER A 114 -9.91 -9.24 29.16
N GLU A 115 -10.09 -8.74 27.94
CA GLU A 115 -11.22 -9.11 27.07
C GLU A 115 -11.26 -10.61 26.79
N PHE A 116 -10.09 -11.23 26.56
CA PHE A 116 -10.00 -12.66 26.29
C PHE A 116 -10.38 -13.49 27.53
N LEU A 117 -9.92 -13.10 28.72
CA LEU A 117 -10.29 -13.76 29.97
C LEU A 117 -11.79 -13.60 30.29
N ASP A 118 -12.34 -12.40 30.04
CA ASP A 118 -13.78 -12.15 30.21
C ASP A 118 -14.62 -13.00 29.27
N PHE A 119 -14.21 -13.16 28.01
CA PHE A 119 -14.85 -14.05 27.04
C PHE A 119 -14.84 -15.51 27.52
N LEU A 120 -13.67 -16.04 27.91
CA LEU A 120 -13.55 -17.42 28.40
C LEU A 120 -14.43 -17.68 29.64
N SER A 121 -14.53 -16.70 30.53
CA SER A 121 -15.36 -16.80 31.74
C SER A 121 -16.86 -16.83 31.44
N LYS A 122 -17.28 -16.23 30.32
CA LYS A 122 -18.68 -16.21 29.86
C LYS A 122 -19.07 -17.49 29.15
N GLU A 123 -18.17 -18.13 28.40
CA GLU A 123 -18.44 -19.40 27.71
C GLU A 123 -18.38 -20.64 28.61
N THR A 124 -17.75 -20.53 29.79
CA THR A 124 -17.65 -21.63 30.76
C THR A 124 -18.82 -21.68 31.76
N LYS A 125 -19.83 -20.82 31.59
CA LYS A 125 -21.13 -20.89 32.29
C LYS A 125 -22.20 -21.45 31.37
#